data_AF-A0A8S3WC71-F1
#
_entry.id   AF-A0A8S3WC71-F1
#
_cell.length_a   1.000
_cell.length_b   1.000
_cell.length_c   1.000
_cell.angle_alpha   90.00
_cell.angle_beta   90.00
_cell.angle_gamma   90.00
#
_symmetry.space_group_name_H-M   'P 1'
#
loop_
_entity.id
_entity.type
_entity.pdbx_description
1 polymer ?
#
loop_
_entity_poly.entity_id
_entity_poly.type
_entity_poly.pdbx_seq_one_letter_code
_entity_poly.pdbx_strand_id
1 'polypeptide(L)'
;MDLQLQCFNIIKSLCSNYKKDGASGKTEEYLLSRIQSIDDQWIDIEQRHKIVVETVEDKNIDYFTGNVFTKTKELYETTLQSMQYLLLQVRKSKSVHFDPTGMLDGTTDVSVKTLLEQQECNF
;
A
#
# COMPACT_ATOMS: atom_id res chain seq x y z
N MET A 1 18.98 -19.47 -17.57
CA MET A 1 18.35 -18.22 -18.04
C MET A 1 16.86 -18.16 -17.67
N ASP A 2 16.11 -19.27 -17.75
CA ASP A 2 14.66 -19.31 -17.43
C ASP A 2 14.24 -18.84 -16.02
N LEU A 3 14.99 -19.21 -14.97
CA LEU A 3 14.57 -18.91 -13.59
C LEU A 3 14.52 -17.41 -13.26
N GLN A 4 15.38 -16.61 -13.89
CA GLN A 4 15.44 -15.15 -13.66
C GLN A 4 14.23 -14.45 -14.27
N LEU A 5 13.90 -14.80 -15.52
CA LEU A 5 12.69 -14.35 -16.21
C LEU A 5 11.42 -14.74 -15.44
N GLN A 6 11.39 -15.91 -14.82
CA GLN A 6 10.28 -16.33 -13.98
C GLN A 6 10.10 -15.42 -12.76
N CYS A 7 11.16 -15.10 -12.01
CA CYS A 7 11.07 -14.18 -10.86
C CYS A 7 10.56 -12.78 -11.26
N PHE A 8 11.04 -12.23 -12.38
CA PHE A 8 10.55 -10.95 -12.88
C PHE A 8 9.07 -10.98 -13.26
N ASN A 9 8.64 -12.06 -13.91
CA ASN A 9 7.24 -12.25 -14.25
C ASN A 9 6.35 -12.41 -13.00
N ILE A 10 6.89 -13.00 -11.92
CA ILE A 10 6.16 -13.09 -10.65
C ILE A 10 5.94 -11.70 -10.06
N ILE A 11 6.97 -10.86 -9.88
CA ILE A 11 6.76 -9.48 -9.38
C ILE A 11 5.81 -8.70 -10.30
N LYS A 12 5.98 -8.82 -11.62
CA LYS A 12 5.11 -8.13 -12.58
C LYS A 12 3.64 -8.57 -12.44
N SER A 13 3.41 -9.87 -12.25
CA SER A 13 2.08 -10.43 -11.99
C SER A 13 1.54 -9.97 -10.64
N LEU A 14 2.35 -10.01 -9.58
CA LEU A 14 1.96 -9.59 -8.24
C LEU A 14 1.51 -8.12 -8.21
N CYS A 15 2.28 -7.24 -8.87
CA CYS A 15 1.98 -5.81 -9.02
C CYS A 15 0.73 -5.59 -9.88
N SER A 16 0.59 -6.33 -10.97
CA SER A 16 -0.57 -6.22 -11.86
C SER A 16 -1.86 -6.67 -11.19
N ASN A 17 -1.81 -7.75 -10.39
CA ASN A 17 -2.96 -8.25 -9.64
C ASN A 17 -3.36 -7.25 -8.56
N TYR A 18 -2.39 -6.70 -7.81
CA TYR A 18 -2.66 -5.64 -6.84
C TYR A 18 -3.36 -4.41 -7.46
N LYS A 19 -2.97 -4.00 -8.67
CA LYS A 19 -3.62 -2.89 -9.39
C LYS A 19 -5.07 -3.20 -9.78
N LYS A 20 -5.37 -4.48 -10.08
CA LYS A 20 -6.71 -4.93 -10.48
C LYS A 20 -7.65 -5.13 -9.29
N ASP A 21 -7.10 -5.49 -8.13
CA ASP A 21 -7.90 -5.72 -6.93
C ASP A 21 -8.62 -4.42 -6.52
N GLY A 22 -9.94 -4.49 -6.36
CA GLY A 22 -10.77 -3.35 -5.97
C GLY A 22 -10.40 -2.81 -4.58
N ALA A 23 -10.64 -1.51 -4.35
CA ALA A 23 -10.32 -0.84 -3.08
C ALA A 23 -11.01 -1.49 -1.86
N SER A 24 -12.18 -2.08 -2.06
CA SER A 24 -12.98 -2.76 -1.02
C SER A 24 -12.35 -4.04 -0.47
N GLY A 25 -11.42 -4.69 -1.19
CA GLY A 25 -10.73 -5.91 -0.74
C GLY A 25 -9.40 -5.66 -0.02
N LYS A 26 -8.94 -4.41 0.05
CA LYS A 26 -7.60 -4.05 0.55
C LYS A 26 -7.64 -3.68 2.02
N THR A 27 -7.95 -4.67 2.87
CA THR A 27 -7.86 -4.52 4.33
C THR A 27 -6.42 -4.34 4.77
N GLU A 28 -6.23 -3.90 6.02
CA GLU A 28 -4.89 -3.76 6.61
C GLU A 28 -4.12 -5.09 6.58
N GLU A 29 -4.77 -6.20 6.95
CA GLU A 29 -4.16 -7.53 7.00
C GLU A 29 -3.77 -8.01 5.60
N TYR A 30 -4.62 -7.77 4.60
CA TYR A 30 -4.31 -8.04 3.19
C TYR A 30 -3.09 -7.24 2.74
N LEU A 31 -3.04 -5.94 3.05
CA LEU A 31 -1.94 -5.06 2.64
C LEU A 31 -0.62 -5.46 3.30
N LEU A 32 -0.62 -5.79 4.59
CA LEU A 32 0.57 -6.25 5.30
C LEU A 32 1.10 -7.56 4.73
N SER A 33 0.23 -8.55 4.51
CA SER A 33 0.62 -9.82 3.87
C SER A 33 1.18 -9.60 2.47
N ARG A 34 0.59 -8.66 1.72
CA ARG A 34 1.02 -8.39 0.35
C ARG A 34 2.36 -7.65 0.28
N ILE A 35 2.59 -6.72 1.20
CA ILE A 35 3.89 -6.04 1.37
C ILE A 35 4.97 -7.07 1.72
N GLN A 36 4.73 -7.93 2.70
CA GLN A 36 5.69 -8.98 3.04
C GLN A 36 6.02 -9.87 1.83
N SER A 37 4.99 -10.30 1.10
CA SER A 37 5.19 -11.16 -0.07
C SER A 37 5.98 -10.48 -1.20
N ILE A 38 5.83 -9.17 -1.41
CA ILE A 38 6.58 -8.47 -2.45
C ILE A 38 8.02 -8.19 -2.02
N ASP A 39 8.25 -7.93 -0.73
CA ASP A 39 9.58 -7.74 -0.15
C ASP A 39 10.40 -9.04 -0.21
N ASP A 40 9.82 -10.18 0.18
CA ASP A 40 10.49 -11.49 0.12
C ASP A 40 10.92 -11.83 -1.32
N GLN A 41 10.04 -11.58 -2.29
CA GLN A 41 10.33 -11.76 -3.72
C GLN A 41 11.44 -10.81 -4.21
N TRP A 42 11.46 -9.59 -3.70
CA TRP A 42 12.46 -8.59 -4.07
C TRP A 42 13.85 -8.97 -3.56
N ILE A 43 13.96 -9.47 -2.33
CA ILE A 43 15.21 -9.96 -1.74
C ILE A 43 15.81 -11.07 -2.62
N ASP A 44 15.00 -12.04 -3.03
CA ASP A 44 15.43 -13.13 -3.92
C ASP A 44 15.95 -12.60 -5.27
N ILE A 45 15.28 -11.61 -5.86
CA ILE A 45 15.69 -10.99 -7.12
C ILE A 45 17.01 -10.24 -6.96
N GLU A 46 17.20 -9.52 -5.87
CA GLU A 46 18.44 -8.79 -5.60
C GLU A 46 19.64 -9.73 -5.45
N GLN A 47 19.48 -10.81 -4.69
CA GLN A 47 20.52 -11.83 -4.54
C GLN A 47 20.85 -12.50 -5.88
N ARG A 48 19.84 -12.85 -6.67
CA ARG A 48 20.05 -13.43 -8.01
C ARG A 48 20.69 -12.44 -8.97
N HIS A 49 20.35 -11.15 -8.90
CA HIS A 49 20.98 -10.11 -9.70
C HIS A 49 22.48 -10.00 -9.40
N LYS A 50 22.87 -10.01 -8.11
CA LYS A 50 24.28 -10.01 -7.70
C LYS A 50 25.04 -11.18 -8.33
N ILE A 51 24.50 -12.39 -8.23
CA ILE A 51 25.10 -13.58 -8.86
C ILE A 51 25.22 -13.42 -10.38
N VAL A 52 24.19 -12.89 -11.05
CA VAL A 52 24.21 -12.66 -12.51
C VAL A 52 25.28 -11.65 -12.92
N VAL A 53 25.41 -10.57 -12.16
CA VAL A 53 26.42 -9.54 -12.42
C VAL A 53 27.83 -10.13 -12.30
N GLU A 54 28.06 -11.00 -11.31
CA GLU A 54 29.35 -11.64 -11.04
C GLU A 54 29.69 -12.78 -12.02
N THR A 55 28.70 -13.59 -12.42
CA THR A 55 28.94 -14.86 -13.14
C THR A 55 28.77 -14.75 -14.66
N VAL A 56 28.01 -13.79 -15.16
CA VAL A 56 27.76 -13.65 -16.59
C VAL A 56 28.77 -12.67 -17.19
N GLU A 57 29.70 -13.17 -17.99
CA GLU A 57 30.69 -12.33 -18.68
C GLU A 57 30.06 -11.51 -19.81
N ASP A 58 29.15 -12.12 -20.58
CA ASP A 58 28.48 -11.45 -21.70
C ASP A 58 27.36 -10.52 -21.21
N LYS A 59 27.62 -9.21 -21.29
CA LYS A 59 26.66 -8.16 -20.93
C LYS A 59 25.74 -7.76 -22.09
N ASN A 60 25.82 -8.41 -23.25
CA ASN A 60 24.93 -8.14 -24.39
C ASN A 60 23.64 -8.96 -24.35
N ILE A 61 23.47 -9.83 -23.36
CA ILE A 61 22.22 -10.58 -23.19
C ILE A 61 21.06 -9.66 -22.80
N ASP A 62 19.85 -10.05 -23.20
CA ASP A 62 18.58 -9.33 -23.01
C ASP A 62 18.35 -8.81 -21.59
N TYR A 63 18.87 -9.53 -20.59
CA TYR A 63 18.80 -9.12 -19.19
C TYR A 63 19.43 -7.75 -18.93
N PHE A 64 20.65 -7.54 -19.44
CA PHE A 64 21.42 -6.31 -19.24
C PHE A 64 21.01 -5.23 -20.24
N THR A 65 20.89 -5.59 -21.52
CA THR A 65 20.49 -4.64 -22.57
C THR A 65 19.05 -4.15 -22.38
N GLY A 66 18.18 -4.99 -21.83
CA GLY A 66 16.80 -4.65 -21.50
C GLY A 66 16.63 -3.86 -20.21
N ASN A 67 17.70 -3.61 -19.43
CA ASN A 67 17.66 -3.01 -18.09
C ASN A 67 16.62 -3.68 -17.17
N VAL A 68 16.54 -5.00 -17.23
CA VAL A 68 15.45 -5.77 -16.60
C VAL A 68 15.43 -5.58 -15.08
N PHE A 69 16.60 -5.56 -14.45
CA PHE A 69 16.71 -5.33 -13.00
C PHE A 69 16.19 -3.96 -12.60
N THR A 70 16.65 -2.88 -13.25
CA THR A 70 16.24 -1.51 -12.95
C THR A 70 14.74 -1.32 -13.13
N LYS A 71 14.17 -1.79 -14.25
CA LYS A 71 12.73 -1.69 -14.49
C LYS A 71 11.91 -2.45 -13.44
N THR A 72 12.42 -3.60 -12.99
CA THR A 72 11.77 -4.39 -11.93
C THR A 72 11.86 -3.68 -10.59
N LYS A 73 13.00 -3.06 -10.28
CA LYS A 73 13.21 -2.25 -9.07
C LYS A 73 12.20 -1.11 -9.00
N GLU A 74 12.08 -0.33 -10.08
CA GLU A 74 11.12 0.78 -10.16
C GLU A 74 9.68 0.30 -9.95
N LEU A 75 9.32 -0.84 -10.55
CA LEU A 75 7.98 -1.42 -10.38
C LEU A 75 7.72 -1.86 -8.94
N TYR A 76 8.70 -2.51 -8.31
CA TYR A 76 8.66 -2.92 -6.91
C TYR A 76 8.49 -1.69 -5.99
N GLU A 77 9.38 -0.71 -6.10
CA GLU A 77 9.38 0.50 -5.25
C GLU A 77 8.06 1.27 -5.38
N THR A 78 7.58 1.48 -6.60
CA THR A 78 6.30 2.17 -6.86
C THR A 78 5.13 1.41 -6.25
N THR A 79 5.14 0.08 -6.36
CA THR A 79 4.06 -0.77 -5.82
C THR A 79 4.09 -0.79 -4.29
N LEU A 80 5.27 -0.89 -3.69
CA LEU A 80 5.47 -0.84 -2.25
C LEU A 80 5.00 0.50 -1.67
N GLN A 81 5.38 1.62 -2.29
CA GLN A 81 4.92 2.96 -1.89
C GLN A 81 3.39 3.07 -1.96
N SER A 82 2.78 2.55 -3.03
CA SER A 82 1.32 2.53 -3.16
C SER A 82 0.64 1.72 -2.06
N MET A 83 1.18 0.54 -1.73
CA MET A 83 0.64 -0.32 -0.66
C MET A 83 0.78 0.33 0.71
N GLN A 84 1.94 0.92 1.01
CA GLN A 84 2.19 1.62 2.26
C GLN A 84 1.31 2.86 2.42
N TYR A 85 1.14 3.64 1.35
CA TYR A 85 0.22 4.77 1.34
C TYR A 85 -1.20 4.33 1.66
N LEU A 86 -1.70 3.28 1.01
CA LEU A 86 -3.04 2.78 1.25
C LEU A 86 -3.21 2.21 2.67
N LEU A 87 -2.20 1.52 3.20
CA LEU A 87 -2.19 1.02 4.57
C LEU A 87 -2.33 2.16 5.59
N LEU A 88 -1.63 3.28 5.36
CA LEU A 88 -1.79 4.48 6.19
C LEU A 88 -3.20 5.04 6.12
N GLN A 89 -3.83 5.06 4.95
CA GLN A 89 -5.21 5.53 4.81
C GLN A 89 -6.20 4.62 5.55
N VAL A 90 -6.05 3.29 5.43
CA VAL A 90 -6.88 2.31 6.14
C VAL A 90 -6.76 2.45 7.67
N ARG A 91 -5.54 2.67 8.17
CA ARG A 91 -5.29 2.91 9.60
C ARG A 91 -5.91 4.20 10.09
N LYS A 92 -5.82 5.28 9.31
CA LYS A 92 -6.47 6.56 9.61
C LYS A 92 -7.99 6.43 9.66
N SER A 93 -8.59 5.75 8.70
CA SER A 93 -10.06 5.54 8.69
C SER A 93 -10.54 4.70 9.88
N LYS A 94 -9.76 3.71 10.34
CA LYS A 94 -10.05 2.96 11.58
C LYS A 94 -9.99 3.87 12.83
N SER A 95 -9.08 4.83 12.89
CA SER A 95 -8.92 5.74 14.03
C SER A 95 -9.97 6.86 14.11
N VAL A 96 -10.66 7.18 13.01
CA VAL A 96 -11.62 8.30 12.92
C VAL A 96 -13.07 7.81 13.09
N HIS A 97 -13.30 6.54 13.43
CA HIS A 97 -14.63 6.09 13.81
C HIS A 97 -14.99 6.60 15.22
N PHE A 98 -15.31 7.90 15.31
CA PHE A 98 -16.18 8.41 16.36
C PHE A 98 -17.56 7.81 16.10
N ASP A 99 -18.02 7.00 17.04
CA ASP A 99 -19.39 6.48 17.06
C ASP A 99 -20.22 7.44 17.93
N PRO A 100 -21.05 8.34 17.36
CA PRO A 100 -22.00 9.10 18.15
C PRO A 100 -23.26 8.27 18.47
N THR A 101 -23.32 7.01 18.02
CA THR A 101 -24.51 6.17 18.10
C THR A 101 -24.78 5.62 19.51
N GLY A 102 -23.94 5.95 20.49
CA GLY A 102 -24.08 5.50 21.89
C GLY A 102 -25.06 6.31 22.77
N MET A 103 -25.76 7.32 22.24
CA MET A 103 -26.66 8.17 23.02
C MET A 103 -27.90 8.56 22.22
N LEU A 104 -28.83 7.63 21.98
CA LEU A 104 -30.22 7.97 21.68
C LEU A 104 -31.14 6.77 21.93
N ASP A 105 -31.16 6.34 23.20
CA ASP A 105 -32.37 5.78 23.79
C ASP A 105 -32.99 6.87 24.68
N GLY A 106 -34.31 7.05 24.55
CA GLY A 106 -35.10 7.89 25.45
C GLY A 106 -35.19 9.38 25.10
N THR A 107 -36.27 9.73 24.41
CA THR A 107 -37.17 10.86 24.75
C THR A 107 -36.53 12.09 25.44
N THR A 108 -36.44 13.22 24.75
CA THR A 108 -37.18 14.44 25.14
C THR A 108 -37.06 15.55 24.11
N ASP A 109 -38.23 15.91 23.61
CA ASP A 109 -38.61 17.19 23.05
C ASP A 109 -38.07 18.37 23.89
N VAL A 110 -37.79 19.50 23.23
CA VAL A 110 -37.54 20.84 23.82
C VAL A 110 -36.17 21.08 24.48
N SER A 111 -35.23 21.69 23.73
CA SER A 111 -34.47 22.91 24.11
C SER A 111 -33.17 23.09 23.33
N VAL A 112 -33.24 23.35 22.01
CA VAL A 112 -32.09 23.89 21.23
C VAL A 112 -32.22 25.42 21.05
N LYS A 113 -33.06 26.08 21.84
CA LYS A 113 -33.23 27.54 21.85
C LYS A 113 -32.80 28.16 23.18
N THR A 114 -31.58 27.88 23.66
CA THR A 114 -31.03 28.65 24.81
C THR A 114 -29.50 28.61 24.88
N LEU A 115 -28.76 28.96 23.82
CA LEU A 115 -27.31 29.21 23.91
C LEU A 115 -26.83 30.31 22.94
N LEU A 116 -27.65 31.33 22.70
CA LEU A 116 -27.26 32.50 21.90
C LEU A 116 -27.85 33.81 22.44
N GLU A 117 -28.00 33.90 23.76
CA GLU A 117 -28.25 35.17 24.44
C GLU A 117 -27.24 35.32 25.58
N GLN A 118 -26.68 36.53 25.71
CA GLN A 118 -25.77 37.00 26.76
C GLN A 118 -24.27 36.73 26.56
N GLN A 119 -23.70 37.27 25.48
CA GLN A 119 -22.52 38.13 25.67
C GLN A 119 -23.03 39.56 25.79
N GLU A 120 -23.33 39.94 27.03
CA GLU A 120 -23.76 41.27 27.42
C GLU A 120 -22.64 42.29 27.15
N CYS A 121 -23.07 43.47 26.72
CA CYS A 121 -22.36 44.71 26.95
C CYS A 121 -21.92 44.78 28.41
N ASN A 122 -20.63 45.09 28.66
CA ASN A 122 -20.16 45.88 29.79
C ASN A 122 -18.62 46.06 29.69
N PHE A 123 -18.17 47.14 29.05
CA PHE A 123 -17.46 48.27 29.68
C PHE A 123 -17.16 49.35 28.63
#